data_AF-A0A973IEV4-F1
#
_entry.id   AF-A0A973IEV4-F1
#
_cell.length_a   1.000
_cell.length_b   1.000
_cell.length_c   1.000
_cell.angle_alpha   90.00
_cell.angle_beta   90.00
_cell.angle_gamma   90.00
#
_symmetry.space_group_name_H-M   'P 1'
#
loop_
_entity.id
_entity.type
_entity.pdbx_description
1 polymer ?
#
loop_
_entity_poly.entity_id
_entity_poly.type
_entity_poly.pdbx_seq_one_letter_code
_entity_poly.pdbx_strand_id
1 'polypeptide(L)'
;SFGFGEALGSFLNGDTAMFLDTTVVAGQINDPAKSKVVGKVGWAMHPMGVRRGSQTGGFGIGIPKNAENKDAAFLLMQWLTSKQGDKLVALAGGNPSRFSTHADADVNAKFPHMATFGEALQHADPDWRPIIPVWGKINADLGTTLSKVLTEDLDIQEALDGVAERTKAVMTEAGYYTWK
;
A
#
# COMPACT_ATOMS: atom_id res chain seq x y z
N SER A 1 -6.48 19.70 -5.79
CA SER A 1 -5.89 18.38 -6.12
C SER A 1 -6.96 17.32 -5.90
N PHE A 2 -6.81 16.17 -6.54
CA PHE A 2 -7.67 15.00 -6.32
C PHE A 2 -6.78 13.90 -5.73
N GLY A 3 -6.68 13.86 -4.40
CA GLY A 3 -5.85 12.90 -3.67
C GLY A 3 -6.66 11.72 -3.17
N PHE A 4 -6.06 10.93 -2.27
CA PHE A 4 -6.70 9.76 -1.68
C PHE A 4 -8.07 10.08 -1.06
N GLY A 5 -8.17 11.18 -0.31
CA GLY A 5 -9.42 11.56 0.38
C GLY A 5 -10.53 11.92 -0.60
N GLU A 6 -10.24 12.72 -1.61
CA GLU A 6 -11.21 13.11 -2.64
C GLU A 6 -11.65 11.91 -3.49
N ALA A 7 -10.70 11.05 -3.88
CA ALA A 7 -10.97 9.84 -4.64
C ALA A 7 -11.84 8.84 -3.85
N LEU A 8 -11.51 8.60 -2.59
CA LEU A 8 -12.32 7.74 -1.72
C LEU A 8 -13.70 8.35 -1.49
N GLY A 9 -13.78 9.65 -1.22
CA GLY A 9 -15.07 10.33 -1.02
C GLY A 9 -15.99 10.22 -2.24
N SER A 10 -15.45 10.42 -3.44
CA SER A 10 -16.19 10.23 -4.70
C SER A 10 -16.69 8.79 -4.87
N PHE A 11 -15.85 7.80 -4.55
CA PHE A 11 -16.25 6.39 -4.61
C PHE A 11 -17.33 6.03 -3.59
N LEU A 12 -17.18 6.46 -2.33
CA LEU A 12 -18.15 6.22 -1.26
C LEU A 12 -19.52 6.88 -1.56
N ASN A 13 -19.52 8.02 -2.26
CA ASN A 13 -20.73 8.69 -2.70
C ASN A 13 -21.42 8.01 -3.90
N GLY A 14 -20.73 7.10 -4.60
CA GLY A 14 -21.23 6.45 -5.80
C GLY A 14 -21.01 7.25 -7.09
N ASP A 15 -20.18 8.29 -7.04
CA ASP A 15 -19.90 9.15 -8.20
C ASP A 15 -18.85 8.51 -9.13
N THR A 16 -18.06 7.58 -8.61
CA THR A 16 -17.02 6.84 -9.37
C THR A 16 -17.31 5.34 -9.36
N ALA A 17 -17.16 4.69 -10.53
CA ALA A 17 -17.44 3.26 -10.69
C ALA A 17 -16.29 2.34 -10.21
N MET A 18 -15.04 2.80 -10.27
CA MET A 18 -13.86 2.03 -9.88
C MET A 18 -12.94 2.85 -9.00
N PHE A 19 -12.45 2.25 -7.91
CA PHE A 19 -11.46 2.84 -7.03
C PHE A 19 -10.26 1.89 -6.93
N LEU A 20 -9.13 2.32 -7.48
CA LEU A 20 -7.91 1.54 -7.58
C LEU A 20 -6.89 2.06 -6.55
N ASP A 21 -7.01 1.61 -5.32
CA ASP A 21 -6.14 2.03 -4.22
C ASP A 21 -6.11 0.95 -3.12
N THR A 22 -5.72 1.33 -1.91
CA THR A 22 -5.49 0.48 -0.75
C THR A 22 -6.70 -0.30 -0.28
N THR A 23 -6.44 -1.49 0.26
CA THR A 23 -7.43 -2.38 0.88
C THR A 23 -8.02 -1.84 2.19
N VAL A 24 -7.33 -0.90 2.85
CA VAL A 24 -7.74 -0.31 4.15
C VAL A 24 -9.13 0.35 4.10
N VAL A 25 -9.60 0.74 2.92
CA VAL A 25 -10.91 1.41 2.79
C VAL A 25 -12.09 0.45 2.92
N ALA A 26 -11.88 -0.87 2.97
CA ALA A 26 -12.95 -1.86 3.05
C ALA A 26 -13.91 -1.61 4.24
N GLY A 27 -13.37 -1.19 5.39
CA GLY A 27 -14.21 -0.83 6.55
C GLY A 27 -15.12 0.36 6.28
N GLN A 28 -14.63 1.38 5.59
CA GLN A 28 -15.42 2.58 5.24
C GLN A 28 -16.46 2.28 4.16
N ILE A 29 -16.10 1.46 3.16
CA ILE A 29 -17.01 1.02 2.09
C ILE A 29 -18.22 0.27 2.65
N ASN A 30 -18.02 -0.53 3.70
CA ASN A 30 -19.06 -1.34 4.33
C ASN A 30 -19.79 -0.63 5.49
N ASP A 31 -19.48 0.63 5.77
CA ASP A 31 -20.13 1.42 6.82
C ASP A 31 -21.27 2.26 6.22
N PRO A 32 -22.55 1.95 6.51
CA PRO A 32 -23.70 2.68 5.96
C PRO A 32 -23.78 4.14 6.44
N ALA A 33 -23.08 4.51 7.51
CA ALA A 33 -22.98 5.92 7.93
C ALA A 33 -21.98 6.71 7.07
N LYS A 34 -21.11 6.04 6.32
CA LYS A 34 -20.03 6.65 5.51
C LYS A 34 -20.15 6.37 4.01
N SER A 35 -20.89 5.35 3.60
CA SER A 35 -20.90 4.82 2.24
C SER A 35 -22.32 4.67 1.70
N LYS A 36 -22.55 5.20 0.50
CA LYS A 36 -23.79 5.00 -0.29
C LYS A 36 -23.72 3.76 -1.20
N VAL A 37 -22.57 3.10 -1.23
CA VAL A 37 -22.29 1.94 -2.09
C VAL A 37 -22.18 0.63 -1.30
N VAL A 38 -22.61 0.61 -0.04
CA VAL A 38 -22.68 -0.61 0.78
C VAL A 38 -23.45 -1.70 0.03
N GLY A 39 -22.86 -2.91 -0.01
CA GLY A 39 -23.45 -4.07 -0.69
C GLY A 39 -23.39 -4.02 -2.22
N LYS A 40 -22.79 -2.99 -2.82
CA LYS A 40 -22.68 -2.82 -4.29
C LYS A 40 -21.24 -2.95 -4.81
N VAL A 41 -20.27 -3.18 -3.93
CA VAL A 41 -18.84 -3.19 -4.28
C VAL A 41 -18.32 -4.61 -4.43
N GLY A 42 -17.74 -4.91 -5.58
CA GLY A 42 -16.89 -6.07 -5.81
C GLY A 42 -15.41 -5.72 -5.60
N TRP A 43 -14.60 -6.73 -5.29
CA TRP A 43 -13.16 -6.59 -5.12
C TRP A 43 -12.44 -7.44 -6.15
N ALA A 44 -11.36 -6.89 -6.73
CA ALA A 44 -10.55 -7.58 -7.73
C ALA A 44 -9.08 -7.22 -7.53
N MET A 45 -8.19 -8.10 -8.02
CA MET A 45 -6.77 -7.78 -8.15
C MET A 45 -6.56 -6.61 -9.12
N HIS A 46 -5.44 -5.90 -8.97
CA HIS A 46 -5.01 -4.92 -9.96
C HIS A 46 -5.00 -5.50 -11.39
N PRO A 47 -5.36 -4.69 -12.41
CA PRO A 47 -5.33 -5.11 -13.79
C PRO A 47 -3.91 -5.52 -14.19
N MET A 48 -3.81 -6.51 -15.07
CA MET A 48 -2.53 -6.99 -15.58
C MET A 48 -2.12 -6.16 -16.80
N GLY A 49 -0.90 -5.60 -16.75
CA GLY A 49 -0.21 -5.08 -17.94
C GLY A 49 0.74 -6.15 -18.49
N VAL A 50 2.04 -5.87 -18.49
CA VAL A 50 3.08 -6.88 -18.80
C VAL A 50 3.13 -7.99 -17.74
N ARG A 51 2.96 -7.60 -16.48
CA ARG A 51 2.83 -8.48 -15.33
C ARG A 51 1.80 -7.90 -14.36
N ARG A 52 1.34 -8.72 -13.42
CA ARG A 52 0.65 -8.18 -12.24
C ARG A 52 1.67 -7.50 -11.34
N GLY A 53 1.23 -6.44 -10.66
CA GLY A 53 2.03 -5.72 -9.69
C GLY A 53 1.10 -5.04 -8.69
N SER A 54 1.32 -5.33 -7.42
CA SER A 54 0.67 -4.64 -6.30
C SER A 54 1.75 -4.02 -5.42
N GLN A 55 1.46 -2.86 -4.86
CA GLN A 55 2.34 -2.26 -3.86
C GLN A 55 2.18 -3.00 -2.53
N THR A 56 3.30 -3.32 -1.89
CA THR A 56 3.32 -3.77 -0.50
C THR A 56 3.59 -2.59 0.43
N GLY A 57 3.10 -2.68 1.65
CA GLY A 57 3.31 -1.68 2.69
C GLY A 57 2.85 -2.22 4.02
N GLY A 58 2.55 -1.33 4.95
CA GLY A 58 2.01 -1.68 6.25
C GLY A 58 2.80 -1.07 7.39
N PHE A 59 2.47 -1.52 8.59
CA PHE A 59 3.09 -1.08 9.83
C PHE A 59 3.95 -2.21 10.40
N GLY A 60 5.21 -1.90 10.68
CA GLY A 60 6.11 -2.76 11.44
C GLY A 60 6.08 -2.40 12.92
N ILE A 61 6.29 -3.39 13.80
CA ILE A 61 6.51 -3.17 15.23
C ILE A 61 8.00 -3.35 15.49
N GLY A 62 8.61 -2.38 16.19
CA GLY A 62 10.02 -2.43 16.58
C GLY A 62 10.18 -2.26 18.09
N ILE A 63 11.19 -2.90 18.67
CA ILE A 63 11.59 -2.70 20.07
C ILE A 63 12.82 -1.78 20.08
N PRO A 64 12.75 -0.59 20.68
CA PRO A 64 13.88 0.31 20.70
C PRO A 64 15.01 -0.26 21.58
N LYS A 65 16.26 -0.02 21.18
CA LYS A 65 17.46 -0.56 21.85
C LYS A 65 17.53 -0.17 23.34
N ASN A 66 16.99 0.99 23.71
CA ASN A 66 16.96 1.49 25.08
C ASN A 66 15.68 1.13 25.87
N ALA A 67 14.82 0.23 25.36
CA ALA A 67 13.64 -0.21 26.12
C ALA A 67 14.03 -0.82 27.47
N GLU A 68 13.31 -0.43 28.52
CA GLU A 68 13.52 -0.92 29.90
C GLU A 68 13.13 -2.40 30.03
N ASN A 69 12.00 -2.79 29.43
CA ASN A 69 11.42 -4.15 29.55
C ASN A 69 11.43 -4.89 28.21
N LYS A 70 12.63 -5.20 27.67
CA LYS A 70 12.78 -5.81 26.34
C LYS A 70 12.10 -7.17 26.21
N ASP A 71 12.21 -8.03 27.23
CA ASP A 71 11.66 -9.38 27.18
C ASP A 71 10.12 -9.35 27.16
N ALA A 72 9.51 -8.49 27.98
CA ALA A 72 8.05 -8.30 27.98
C ALA A 72 7.56 -7.72 26.65
N ALA A 73 8.28 -6.73 26.10
CA ALA A 73 7.98 -6.17 24.79
C ALA A 73 8.09 -7.22 23.67
N PHE A 74 9.08 -8.12 23.74
CA PHE A 74 9.25 -9.21 22.79
C PHE A 74 8.13 -10.25 22.90
N LEU A 75 7.70 -10.63 24.10
CA LEU A 75 6.54 -11.51 24.29
C LEU A 75 5.24 -10.89 23.77
N LEU A 76 5.04 -9.59 24.02
CA LEU A 76 3.88 -8.86 23.48
C LEU A 76 3.92 -8.81 21.94
N MET A 77 5.07 -8.51 21.34
CA MET A 77 5.24 -8.51 19.90
C MET A 77 4.93 -9.89 19.29
N GLN A 78 5.42 -10.98 19.92
CA GLN A 78 5.10 -12.33 19.49
C GLN A 78 3.60 -12.62 19.55
N TRP A 79 2.91 -12.19 20.61
CA TRP A 79 1.47 -12.36 20.73
C TRP A 79 0.69 -11.56 19.68
N LEU A 80 0.99 -10.26 19.53
CA LEU A 80 0.35 -9.36 18.57
C LEU A 80 0.49 -9.86 17.13
N THR A 81 1.64 -10.44 16.80
CA THR A 81 1.95 -10.95 15.46
C THR A 81 1.66 -12.44 15.30
N SER A 82 1.18 -13.13 16.33
CA SER A 82 0.85 -14.56 16.27
C SER A 82 -0.28 -14.85 15.28
N LYS A 83 -0.47 -16.12 14.88
CA LYS A 83 -1.61 -16.51 14.03
C LYS A 83 -2.96 -16.13 14.66
N GLN A 84 -3.08 -16.30 15.98
CA GLN A 84 -4.29 -15.93 16.71
C GLN A 84 -4.48 -14.40 16.74
N GLY A 85 -3.43 -13.65 17.07
CA GLY A 85 -3.46 -12.18 17.09
C GLY A 85 -3.83 -11.59 15.72
N ASP A 86 -3.20 -12.10 14.66
CA ASP A 86 -3.48 -11.67 13.29
C ASP A 86 -4.94 -11.95 12.88
N LYS A 87 -5.48 -13.12 13.24
CA LYS A 87 -6.90 -13.44 13.03
C LYS A 87 -7.84 -12.52 13.83
N LEU A 88 -7.50 -12.19 15.07
CA LEU A 88 -8.30 -11.25 15.88
C LEU A 88 -8.35 -9.86 15.23
N VAL A 89 -7.22 -9.37 14.72
CA VAL A 89 -7.15 -8.11 13.97
C VAL A 89 -8.02 -8.18 12.72
N ALA A 90 -7.92 -9.25 11.94
CA ALA A 90 -8.74 -9.44 10.74
C ALA A 90 -10.24 -9.47 11.05
N LEU A 91 -10.66 -10.18 12.10
CA LEU A 91 -12.06 -10.25 12.52
C LEU A 91 -12.60 -8.92 13.07
N ALA A 92 -11.72 -8.03 13.54
CA ALA A 92 -12.03 -6.65 13.90
C ALA A 92 -12.11 -5.70 12.68
N GLY A 93 -11.86 -6.21 11.46
CA GLY A 93 -11.86 -5.42 10.22
C GLY A 93 -10.51 -4.81 9.87
N GLY A 94 -9.44 -5.17 10.59
CA GLY A 94 -8.08 -4.81 10.23
C GLY A 94 -7.52 -5.67 9.10
N ASN A 95 -6.42 -5.22 8.51
CA ASN A 95 -5.72 -5.99 7.48
C ASN A 95 -4.81 -7.05 8.13
N PRO A 96 -4.96 -8.34 7.80
CA PRO A 96 -4.05 -9.37 8.27
C PRO A 96 -2.68 -9.26 7.58
N SER A 97 -1.66 -9.75 8.26
CA SER A 97 -0.27 -9.82 7.78
C SER A 97 0.13 -11.25 7.35
N ARG A 98 -0.72 -12.25 7.58
CA ARG A 98 -0.42 -13.66 7.27
C ARG A 98 -1.32 -14.18 6.14
N PHE A 99 -0.71 -14.88 5.18
CA PHE A 99 -1.45 -15.63 4.16
C PHE A 99 -2.46 -16.62 4.75
N SER A 100 -2.12 -17.26 5.87
CA SER A 100 -3.02 -18.20 6.54
C SER A 100 -4.27 -17.55 7.12
N THR A 101 -4.22 -16.25 7.44
CA THR A 101 -5.40 -15.49 7.89
C THR A 101 -6.26 -15.05 6.72
N HIS A 102 -5.66 -14.68 5.58
CA HIS A 102 -6.40 -14.43 4.34
C HIS A 102 -7.15 -15.68 3.82
N ALA A 103 -6.64 -16.88 4.14
CA ALA A 103 -7.28 -18.15 3.79
C ALA A 103 -8.24 -18.68 4.90
N ASP A 104 -8.37 -18.00 6.02
CA ASP A 104 -9.18 -18.48 7.16
C ASP A 104 -10.68 -18.41 6.85
N ALA A 105 -11.40 -19.50 7.14
CA ALA A 105 -12.82 -19.63 6.80
C ALA A 105 -13.70 -18.64 7.57
N ASP A 106 -13.41 -18.37 8.84
CA ASP A 106 -14.21 -17.44 9.65
C ASP A 106 -13.97 -16.00 9.20
N VAL A 107 -12.73 -15.67 8.85
CA VAL A 107 -12.37 -14.36 8.28
C VAL A 107 -13.10 -14.15 6.95
N ASN A 108 -13.06 -15.13 6.04
CA ASN A 108 -13.71 -15.00 4.73
C ASN A 108 -15.24 -15.07 4.80
N ALA A 109 -15.82 -15.75 5.79
CA ALA A 109 -17.27 -15.71 6.03
C ALA A 109 -17.74 -14.30 6.42
N LYS A 110 -16.94 -13.56 7.20
CA LYS A 110 -17.25 -12.20 7.61
C LYS A 110 -16.84 -11.15 6.59
N PHE A 111 -15.68 -11.33 5.96
CA PHE A 111 -15.05 -10.40 5.04
C PHE A 111 -14.57 -11.13 3.78
N PRO A 112 -15.49 -11.48 2.84
CA PRO A 112 -15.15 -12.29 1.66
C PRO A 112 -14.03 -11.70 0.77
N HIS A 113 -13.86 -10.38 0.79
CA HIS A 113 -12.82 -9.68 0.05
C HIS A 113 -11.39 -10.02 0.54
N MET A 114 -11.24 -10.56 1.75
CA MET A 114 -9.94 -10.98 2.29
C MET A 114 -9.29 -12.08 1.46
N ALA A 115 -10.07 -12.97 0.85
CA ALA A 115 -9.58 -13.98 -0.08
C ALA A 115 -8.92 -13.35 -1.31
N THR A 116 -9.60 -12.37 -1.94
CA THR A 116 -9.07 -11.62 -3.08
C THR A 116 -7.78 -10.88 -2.74
N PHE A 117 -7.69 -10.32 -1.51
CA PHE A 117 -6.46 -9.66 -1.06
C PHE A 117 -5.32 -10.67 -0.89
N GLY A 118 -5.61 -11.87 -0.37
CA GLY A 118 -4.64 -12.95 -0.25
C GLY A 118 -4.08 -13.41 -1.59
N GLU A 119 -4.92 -13.49 -2.62
CA GLU A 119 -4.50 -13.74 -4.00
C GLU A 119 -3.63 -12.59 -4.54
N ALA A 120 -4.05 -11.35 -4.35
CA ALA A 120 -3.33 -10.16 -4.80
C ALA A 120 -1.91 -10.08 -4.21
N LEU A 121 -1.73 -10.50 -2.96
CA LEU A 121 -0.43 -10.49 -2.26
C LEU A 121 0.62 -11.38 -2.92
N GLN A 122 0.23 -12.45 -3.63
CA GLN A 122 1.16 -13.31 -4.36
C GLN A 122 1.84 -12.60 -5.54
N HIS A 123 1.24 -11.50 -6.00
CA HIS A 123 1.75 -10.67 -7.08
C HIS A 123 2.36 -9.35 -6.60
N ALA A 124 2.43 -9.18 -5.28
CA ALA A 124 2.99 -7.98 -4.69
C ALA A 124 4.51 -8.07 -4.67
N ASP A 125 5.15 -6.95 -4.95
CA ASP A 125 6.60 -6.84 -4.91
C ASP A 125 7.00 -6.25 -3.54
N PRO A 126 7.69 -7.01 -2.66
CA PRO A 126 8.09 -6.51 -1.33
C PRO A 126 9.10 -5.36 -1.43
N ASP A 127 9.87 -5.31 -2.50
CA ASP A 127 10.99 -4.36 -2.69
C ASP A 127 10.66 -3.31 -3.77
N TRP A 128 9.37 -3.11 -4.07
CA TRP A 128 8.93 -2.16 -5.10
C TRP A 128 9.42 -0.73 -4.88
N ARG A 129 9.72 -0.36 -3.63
CA ARG A 129 10.44 0.87 -3.28
C ARG A 129 11.93 0.55 -3.17
N PRO A 130 12.80 1.19 -3.98
CA PRO A 130 14.24 1.08 -3.81
C PRO A 130 14.67 1.33 -2.36
N ILE A 131 15.30 0.33 -1.74
CA ILE A 131 15.78 0.39 -0.35
C ILE A 131 17.17 1.03 -0.34
N ILE A 132 17.23 2.30 -0.73
CA ILE A 132 18.46 3.10 -0.77
C ILE A 132 18.25 4.44 -0.05
N PRO A 133 19.27 5.00 0.64
CA PRO A 133 19.11 6.24 1.40
C PRO A 133 18.59 7.43 0.57
N VAL A 134 18.94 7.48 -0.71
CA VAL A 134 18.54 8.58 -1.61
C VAL A 134 17.15 8.41 -2.23
N TRP A 135 16.46 7.28 -1.99
CA TRP A 135 15.15 7.01 -2.58
C TRP A 135 14.12 8.10 -2.27
N GLY A 136 14.13 8.67 -1.06
CA GLY A 136 13.20 9.73 -0.68
C GLY A 136 13.31 10.97 -1.59
N LYS A 137 14.54 11.35 -1.99
CA LYS A 137 14.79 12.47 -2.92
C LYS A 137 14.26 12.16 -4.32
N ILE A 138 14.53 10.95 -4.81
CA ILE A 138 14.07 10.46 -6.12
C ILE A 138 12.54 10.43 -6.18
N ASN A 139 11.90 9.84 -5.16
CA ASN A 139 10.46 9.69 -5.09
C ASN A 139 9.72 11.04 -5.02
N ALA A 140 10.28 12.03 -4.32
CA ALA A 140 9.68 13.37 -4.24
C ALA A 140 9.71 14.12 -5.59
N ASP A 141 10.82 14.01 -6.34
CA ASP A 141 10.95 14.61 -7.68
C ASP A 141 10.02 13.94 -8.69
N LEU A 142 9.98 12.60 -8.68
CA LEU A 142 9.06 11.83 -9.51
C LEU A 142 7.60 12.22 -9.23
N GLY A 143 7.20 12.25 -7.96
CA GLY A 143 5.82 12.61 -7.57
C GLY A 143 5.44 14.04 -7.97
N THR A 144 6.35 15.00 -7.77
CA THR A 144 6.11 16.40 -8.18
C THR A 144 5.98 16.52 -9.69
N THR A 145 6.88 15.88 -10.43
CA THR A 145 6.87 15.93 -11.90
C THR A 145 5.62 15.27 -12.48
N LEU A 146 5.23 14.10 -11.97
CA LEU A 146 3.99 13.43 -12.39
C LEU A 146 2.75 14.28 -12.10
N SER A 147 2.70 14.96 -10.95
CA SER A 147 1.60 15.89 -10.66
C SER A 147 1.51 16.99 -11.71
N LYS A 148 2.65 17.58 -12.11
CA LYS A 148 2.67 18.64 -13.13
C LYS A 148 2.26 18.13 -14.51
N VAL A 149 2.73 16.94 -14.90
CA VAL A 149 2.29 16.29 -16.15
C VAL A 149 0.76 16.17 -16.20
N LEU A 150 0.13 15.82 -15.07
CA LEU A 150 -1.32 15.68 -14.99
C LEU A 150 -2.10 17.00 -14.93
N THR A 151 -1.48 18.10 -14.49
CA THR A 151 -2.20 19.36 -14.22
C THR A 151 -1.78 20.54 -15.10
N GLU A 152 -0.67 20.44 -15.82
CA GLU A 152 -0.05 21.55 -16.56
C GLU A 152 0.23 21.21 -18.03
N ASP A 153 -0.32 20.10 -18.55
CA ASP A 153 -0.16 19.66 -19.95
C ASP A 153 1.32 19.58 -20.42
N LEU A 154 2.23 19.19 -19.51
CA LEU A 154 3.63 18.96 -19.87
C LEU A 154 3.77 17.74 -20.79
N ASP A 155 4.73 17.78 -21.71
CA ASP A 155 5.07 16.60 -22.50
C ASP A 155 5.57 15.47 -21.58
N ILE A 156 4.96 14.29 -21.73
CA ILE A 156 5.19 13.14 -20.84
C ILE A 156 6.62 12.63 -20.98
N GLN A 157 7.12 12.53 -22.22
CA GLN A 157 8.44 11.96 -22.49
C GLN A 157 9.53 12.89 -21.96
N GLU A 158 9.44 14.18 -22.28
CA GLU A 158 10.39 15.20 -21.81
C GLU A 158 10.42 15.29 -20.28
N ALA A 159 9.25 15.29 -19.62
CA ALA A 159 9.16 15.35 -18.18
C ALA A 159 9.82 14.13 -17.50
N LEU A 160 9.59 12.92 -18.03
CA LEU A 160 10.16 11.68 -17.48
C LEU A 160 11.66 11.55 -17.78
N ASP A 161 12.11 11.99 -18.95
CA ASP A 161 13.55 12.04 -19.28
C ASP A 161 14.28 13.01 -18.32
N GLY A 162 13.66 14.15 -18.01
CA GLY A 162 14.18 15.07 -17.00
C GLY A 162 14.31 14.45 -15.61
N VAL A 163 13.33 13.64 -15.19
CA VAL A 163 13.40 12.89 -13.91
C VAL A 163 14.51 11.84 -13.95
N ALA A 164 14.68 11.14 -15.08
CA ALA A 164 15.72 10.13 -15.25
C ALA A 164 17.13 10.74 -15.11
N GLU A 165 17.38 11.88 -15.77
CA GLU A 165 18.67 12.59 -15.67
C GLU A 165 18.94 13.11 -14.25
N ARG A 166 17.95 13.70 -13.59
CA ARG A 166 18.10 14.16 -12.19
C ARG A 166 18.31 12.98 -11.23
N THR A 167 17.62 11.87 -11.45
CA THR A 167 17.82 10.62 -10.69
C THR A 167 19.26 10.12 -10.86
N LYS A 168 19.79 10.11 -12.08
CA LYS A 168 21.17 9.70 -12.36
C LYS A 168 22.19 10.60 -11.67
N ALA A 169 21.94 11.91 -11.62
CA ALA A 169 22.79 12.84 -10.86
C ALA A 169 22.78 12.52 -9.36
N VAL A 170 21.59 12.30 -8.77
CA VAL A 170 21.44 11.90 -7.36
C VAL A 170 22.19 10.61 -7.04
N MET A 171 22.07 9.61 -7.91
CA MET A 171 22.74 8.33 -7.76
C MET A 171 24.26 8.46 -7.90
N THR A 172 24.75 9.31 -8.81
CA THR A 172 26.18 9.64 -8.95
C THR A 172 26.73 10.31 -7.69
N GLU A 173 26.04 11.34 -7.19
CA GLU A 173 26.42 12.06 -5.96
C GLU A 173 26.50 11.13 -4.75
N ALA A 174 25.62 10.14 -4.68
CA ALA A 174 25.59 9.14 -3.62
C ALA A 174 26.58 7.97 -3.82
N GLY A 175 27.40 8.00 -4.88
CA GLY A 175 28.47 7.02 -5.10
C GLY A 175 28.02 5.70 -5.71
N TYR A 176 26.81 5.60 -6.26
CA TYR A 176 26.32 4.35 -6.85
C TYR A 176 27.01 3.97 -8.18
N TYR A 177 27.72 4.92 -8.81
CA TYR A 177 28.43 4.71 -10.08
C TYR A 177 29.94 4.93 -9.98
N THR A 178 30.48 5.10 -8.77
CA THR A 178 31.90 5.40 -8.55
C THR A 178 32.78 4.15 -8.38
N TRP A 179 32.19 2.95 -8.39
CA TRP A 179 32.96 1.71 -8.42
C TRP A 179 33.56 1.49 -9.81
N LYS A 180 34.89 1.52 -9.89
CA LYS A 180 35.71 1.02 -11.00
C LYS A 180 36.53 -0.16 -10.51
#